data_AF-A0A7C3Y3U8-F1
#
_entry.id   AF-A0A7C3Y3U8-F1
#
_cell.length_a   1.000
_cell.length_b   1.000
_cell.length_c   1.000
_cell.angle_alpha   90.00
_cell.angle_beta   90.00
_cell.angle_gamma   90.00
#
_symmetry.space_group_name_H-M   'P 1'
#
loop_
_entity.id
_entity.type
_entity.pdbx_description
1 polymer ?
#
loop_
_entity_poly.entity_id
_entity_poly.type
_entity_poly.pdbx_seq_one_letter_code
_entity_poly.pdbx_strand_id
1 'polypeptide(L)'
;MQKTESEREEPIHPSMTLLEVVSRYRGSEEVFRRFDEKAGVCLCCKALFDSLETIAVTYHLDLEELLQTLKKWISEKTLWEPDRSA
;
A
#
# COMPACT_ATOMS: atom_id res chain seq x y z
N MET A 1 17.69 22.31 4.01
CA MET A 1 16.44 22.15 4.77
C MET A 1 15.44 21.47 3.84
N GLN A 2 14.82 20.32 4.05
CA GLN A 2 14.71 19.23 5.06
C GLN A 2 14.25 18.00 4.20
N LYS A 3 14.48 16.72 4.50
CA LYS A 3 14.02 15.90 5.64
C LYS A 3 14.75 14.55 5.54
N THR A 4 15.68 14.27 6.44
CA THR A 4 15.56 13.24 7.50
C THR A 4 15.39 11.81 6.96
N GLU A 5 16.51 11.08 6.92
CA GLU A 5 16.62 9.76 7.53
C GLU A 5 15.57 9.58 8.63
N SER A 6 14.70 8.58 8.51
CA SER A 6 13.75 8.22 9.55
C SER A 6 13.81 6.71 9.73
N GLU A 7 14.82 6.31 10.49
CA GLU A 7 14.96 4.97 11.04
C GLU A 7 13.86 4.74 12.09
N ARG A 8 13.02 3.71 11.89
CA ARG A 8 11.94 3.20 12.76
C ARG A 8 10.56 3.88 12.70
N GLU A 9 10.09 4.26 11.51
CA GLU A 9 8.65 4.50 11.30
C GLU A 9 8.00 3.22 10.77
N GLU A 10 6.89 2.78 11.37
CA GLU A 10 6.14 1.62 10.86
C GLU A 10 5.90 1.79 9.35
N PRO A 11 6.31 0.82 8.52
CA PRO A 11 6.39 1.03 7.08
C PRO A 11 5.04 1.33 6.43
N ILE A 12 3.95 0.84 7.05
CA ILE A 12 2.56 1.06 6.64
C ILE A 12 1.66 1.12 7.88
N HIS A 13 0.72 2.06 7.86
CA HIS A 13 -0.31 2.25 8.88
C HIS A 13 -1.72 2.24 8.25
N PRO A 14 -2.77 1.72 8.93
CA PRO A 14 -4.14 1.68 8.40
C PRO A 14 -4.74 3.04 8.03
N SER A 15 -4.29 4.10 8.68
CA SER A 15 -4.73 5.47 8.40
C SER A 15 -4.04 6.12 7.20
N MET A 16 -3.06 5.44 6.58
CA MET A 16 -2.48 5.89 5.31
C MET A 16 -3.51 5.74 4.19
N THR A 17 -3.49 6.68 3.25
CA THR A 17 -4.32 6.57 2.05
C THR A 17 -3.72 5.61 1.03
N LEU A 18 -4.57 5.01 0.21
CA LEU A 18 -4.11 4.16 -0.90
C LEU A 18 -3.11 4.92 -1.77
N LEU A 19 -3.39 6.19 -2.09
CA LEU A 19 -2.49 7.08 -2.83
C LEU A 19 -1.12 7.23 -2.17
N GLU A 20 -1.06 7.43 -0.85
CA GLU A 20 0.22 7.52 -0.14
C GLU A 20 1.02 6.23 -0.23
N VAL A 21 0.35 5.07 -0.09
CA VAL A 21 1.01 3.76 -0.18
C VAL A 21 1.59 3.54 -1.58
N VAL A 22 0.81 3.76 -2.64
CA VAL A 22 1.27 3.56 -4.03
C VAL A 22 2.31 4.60 -4.47
N SER A 23 2.22 5.81 -3.92
CA SER A 23 3.21 6.87 -4.15
C SER A 23 4.54 6.58 -3.44
N ARG A 24 4.49 6.04 -2.23
CA ARG A 24 5.68 5.69 -1.43
C ARG A 24 6.31 4.38 -1.88
N TYR A 25 5.49 3.42 -2.28
CA TYR A 25 5.89 2.08 -2.71
C TYR A 25 5.36 1.81 -4.13
N ARG A 26 6.10 2.30 -5.13
CA ARG A 26 5.80 2.09 -6.56
C ARG A 26 5.67 0.59 -6.86
N GLY A 27 4.51 0.16 -7.34
CA GLY A 27 4.21 -1.24 -7.63
C GLY A 27 3.39 -1.97 -6.57
N SER A 28 3.15 -1.35 -5.40
CA SER A 28 2.20 -1.89 -4.40
C SER A 28 0.75 -1.95 -4.92
N GLU A 29 0.44 -1.24 -6.02
CA GLU A 29 -0.81 -1.34 -6.80
C GLU A 29 -1.18 -2.78 -7.17
N GLU A 30 -0.19 -3.66 -7.38
CA GLU A 30 -0.44 -5.08 -7.67
C GLU A 30 -1.07 -5.82 -6.49
N VAL A 31 -0.74 -5.41 -5.26
CA VAL A 31 -1.36 -5.95 -4.05
C VAL A 31 -2.84 -5.56 -4.06
N PHE A 32 -3.15 -4.27 -4.22
CA PHE A 32 -4.53 -3.78 -4.28
C PHE A 32 -5.34 -4.42 -5.41
N ARG A 33 -4.71 -4.69 -6.55
CA ARG A 33 -5.35 -5.36 -7.68
C ARG A 33 -5.85 -6.77 -7.36
N ARG A 34 -5.21 -7.49 -6.44
CA ARG A 34 -5.72 -8.79 -5.94
C ARG A 34 -6.94 -8.63 -5.05
N PHE A 35 -7.04 -7.49 -4.36
CA PHE A 35 -8.21 -7.14 -3.55
C PHE A 35 -9.33 -6.54 -4.39
N ASP A 36 -9.06 -5.96 -5.56
CA ASP A 36 -10.10 -5.50 -6.50
C ASP A 36 -11.08 -6.63 -6.86
N GLU A 37 -10.58 -7.85 -7.07
CA GLU A 37 -11.42 -9.03 -7.33
C GLU A 37 -12.30 -9.40 -6.14
N LYS A 38 -11.80 -9.22 -4.91
CA LYS A 38 -12.55 -9.46 -3.67
C LYS A 38 -13.57 -8.35 -3.40
N ALA A 39 -13.22 -7.10 -3.68
CA ALA A 39 -14.07 -5.92 -3.53
C ALA A 39 -15.15 -5.82 -4.62
N GLY A 40 -14.95 -6.51 -5.75
CA GLY A 40 -15.83 -6.43 -6.92
C GLY A 40 -15.74 -5.09 -7.67
N VAL A 41 -14.82 -4.22 -7.29
CA VAL A 41 -14.58 -2.90 -7.89
C VAL A 41 -13.09 -2.59 -7.88
N CYS A 42 -12.67 -1.63 -8.73
CA CYS A 42 -11.31 -1.13 -8.67
C CYS A 42 -11.16 -0.15 -7.49
N LEU A 43 -10.43 -0.58 -6.46
CA LEU A 43 -10.08 0.19 -5.28
C LEU A 43 -9.26 1.44 -5.65
N CYS A 44 -8.35 1.32 -6.63
CA CYS A 44 -7.61 2.48 -7.13
C CYS A 44 -8.50 3.53 -7.81
N CYS A 45 -9.68 3.15 -8.34
CA CYS A 45 -10.61 4.11 -8.94
C CYS A 45 -11.62 4.66 -7.93
N LYS A 46 -12.07 3.83 -6.99
CA LYS A 46 -13.16 4.16 -6.07
C LYS A 46 -12.69 4.69 -4.72
N ALA A 47 -11.45 4.38 -4.34
CA ALA A 47 -10.94 4.61 -2.99
C ALA A 47 -9.48 5.10 -2.97
N LEU A 48 -9.05 5.77 -4.05
CA LEU A 48 -7.68 6.29 -4.20
C LEU A 48 -7.25 7.20 -3.04
N PHE A 49 -8.17 8.05 -2.58
CA PHE A 49 -7.94 9.04 -1.53
C PHE A 49 -8.43 8.58 -0.16
N ASP A 50 -8.98 7.37 -0.06
CA ASP A 50 -9.46 6.80 1.19
C ASP A 50 -8.33 6.07 1.92
N SER A 51 -8.46 6.00 3.25
CA SER A 51 -7.56 5.26 4.12
C SER A 51 -7.76 3.76 3.98
N LEU A 52 -6.71 2.97 4.24
CA LEU A 52 -6.79 1.51 4.19
C LEU A 52 -7.88 0.96 5.13
N GLU A 53 -8.04 1.56 6.31
CA GLU A 53 -9.13 1.24 7.24
C GLU A 53 -10.53 1.48 6.63
N THR A 54 -10.72 2.62 5.97
CA THR A 54 -12.00 2.99 5.34
C THR A 54 -12.32 2.04 4.20
N ILE A 55 -11.31 1.68 3.40
CA ILE A 55 -11.42 0.71 2.32
C ILE A 55 -11.85 -0.66 2.87
N ALA A 56 -11.18 -1.13 3.92
CA ALA A 56 -11.50 -2.42 4.52
C ALA A 56 -12.94 -2.48 5.03
N VAL A 57 -13.40 -1.44 5.71
CA VAL A 57 -14.79 -1.35 6.20
C VAL A 57 -15.79 -1.23 5.05
N THR A 58 -15.52 -0.38 4.06
CA THR A 58 -16.44 -0.08 2.95
C THR A 58 -16.63 -1.28 2.02
N TYR A 59 -15.55 -2.02 1.75
CA TYR A 59 -15.56 -3.16 0.83
C TYR A 59 -15.60 -4.50 1.55
N HIS A 60 -15.81 -4.50 2.88
CA HIS A 60 -15.78 -5.71 3.71
C HIS A 60 -14.52 -6.57 3.48
N LEU A 61 -13.37 -5.90 3.32
CA LEU A 61 -12.07 -6.56 3.17
C LEU A 61 -11.41 -6.71 4.53
N ASP A 62 -10.50 -7.67 4.62
CA ASP A 62 -9.72 -7.89 5.83
C ASP A 62 -8.54 -6.91 5.90
N LEU A 63 -8.63 -5.93 6.81
CA LEU A 63 -7.61 -4.90 6.99
C LEU A 63 -6.27 -5.51 7.41
N GLU A 64 -6.30 -6.53 8.27
CA GLU A 64 -5.10 -7.18 8.76
C GLU A 64 -4.39 -7.94 7.63
N GLU A 65 -5.14 -8.67 6.80
CA GLU A 65 -4.61 -9.34 5.61
C GLU A 65 -3.97 -8.34 4.63
N LEU A 66 -4.64 -7.21 4.37
CA LEU A 66 -4.13 -6.16 3.49
C LEU A 66 -2.81 -5.57 4.01
N LEU A 67 -2.79 -5.19 5.29
CA LEU A 67 -1.59 -4.63 5.94
C LEU A 67 -0.45 -5.64 5.95
N GLN A 68 -0.72 -6.92 6.30
CA GLN A 68 0.30 -7.96 6.28
C GLN A 68 0.83 -8.22 4.87
N THR A 69 -0.04 -8.25 3.87
CA THR A 69 0.36 -8.46 2.46
C THR A 69 1.25 -7.33 1.98
N LEU A 70 0.89 -6.07 2.29
CA LEU A 70 1.71 -4.91 1.93
C LEU A 70 3.04 -4.89 2.70
N LYS A 71 3.03 -5.14 4.02
CA LYS A 71 4.25 -5.24 4.84
C LYS A 71 5.20 -6.33 4.31
N LYS A 72 4.65 -7.49 3.95
CA LYS A 72 5.40 -8.58 3.33
C LYS A 72 5.98 -8.17 1.98
N TRP A 73 5.17 -7.58 1.10
CA TRP A 73 5.60 -7.10 -0.21
C TRP A 73 6.74 -6.07 -0.10
N ILE A 74 6.64 -5.13 0.84
CA ILE A 74 7.70 -4.15 1.11
C ILE A 74 8.96 -4.84 1.62
N SER A 75 8.83 -5.77 2.56
CA SER A 75 9.96 -6.54 3.09
C SER A 75 10.66 -7.34 1.98
N GLU A 76 9.92 -7.87 1.01
CA GLU A 76 10.49 -8.59 -0.15
C GLU A 76 11.11 -7.65 -1.19
N LYS A 77 10.50 -6.48 -1.43
CA LYS A 77 10.97 -5.50 -2.43
C LYS A 77 12.11 -4.61 -1.95
N THR A 78 12.21 -4.34 -0.65
CA THR A 78 13.32 -3.57 -0.08
C THR A 78 14.68 -4.30 -0.21
N LEU A 79 14.66 -5.58 -0.60
CA LEU A 79 15.82 -6.43 -0.82
C LEU A 79 16.31 -6.47 -2.28
N TRP A 80 15.69 -5.73 -3.21
CA TRP A 80 16.01 -5.74 -4.64
C TRP A 80 16.01 -4.30 -5.23
N GLU A 81 17.18 -3.80 -5.61
CA GLU A 81 17.34 -2.64 -6.50
C GLU A 81 18.32 -2.99 -7.62
N PRO A 82 17.87 -3.54 -8.76
CA PRO A 82 18.59 -3.41 -10.01
C PRO A 82 17.83 -2.44 -10.92
N ASP A 83 18.59 -1.57 -11.56
CA ASP A 83 18.14 -0.67 -12.62
C ASP A 83 17.34 0.58 -12.19
N ARG A 84 18.04 1.45 -11.46
CA ARG A 84 17.99 2.89 -11.75
C ARG A 84 19.02 3.19 -12.85
N SER A 85 18.73 2.86 -14.10
CA SER A 85 19.49 3.33 -15.28
C SER A 85 18.62 3.23 -16.55
N ALA A 86 17.92 4.33 -16.83
CA ALA A 86 17.46 4.68 -18.16
C ALA A 86 18.09 6.03 -18.53
#